data_AF-E2AM25-F1
#
_entry.id   AF-E2AM25-F1
#
_cell.length_a   1.000
_cell.length_b   1.000
_cell.length_c   1.000
_cell.angle_alpha   90.00
_cell.angle_beta   90.00
_cell.angle_gamma   90.00
#
_symmetry.space_group_name_H-M   'P 1'
#
loop_
_entity.id
_entity.type
_entity.pdbx_description
1 polymer ?
#
loop_
_entity_poly.entity_id
_entity_poly.type
_entity_poly.pdbx_seq_one_letter_code
_entity_poly.pdbx_strand_id
1 'polypeptide(L)'
;MAVGPGSAAMDLSTTLSSAYRYNQNMMEYYTCHGGVNQLGGVFVNGRPLPDVVRQRIVELAHSGVRPCDISRQLRVSHGCVSKILSRYYETGSFKAGVIGGSKPKVATPPVVDAIANYKRDNPTMFAWEIRDRLLAEGICSQDNVPSVSSINRGIQVLSLNKALIEKKKMGDSSNLRTIDHILGRGFNST
;
A
#
# COMPACT_ATOMS: atom_id res chain seq x y z
N MET A 1 -8.38 -18.39 -48.21
CA MET A 1 -8.15 -16.94 -48.27
C MET A 1 -8.31 -16.40 -46.86
N ALA A 2 -7.20 -16.00 -46.25
CA ALA A 2 -7.18 -15.41 -44.93
C ALA A 2 -7.56 -13.93 -45.04
N VAL A 3 -8.53 -13.48 -44.25
CA VAL A 3 -8.74 -12.05 -43.98
C VAL A 3 -8.46 -11.84 -42.50
N GLY A 4 -7.37 -11.13 -42.22
CA GLY A 4 -6.90 -10.86 -40.86
C GLY A 4 -7.75 -9.80 -40.13
N PRO A 5 -7.64 -9.72 -38.80
CA PRO A 5 -8.31 -8.70 -38.01
C PRO A 5 -7.57 -7.35 -38.14
N GLY A 6 -8.21 -6.39 -38.81
CA GLY A 6 -7.78 -4.99 -38.83
C GLY A 6 -8.41 -4.21 -37.67
N SER A 7 -7.54 -3.59 -36.87
CA SER A 7 -7.75 -2.37 -36.10
C SER A 7 -8.96 -2.31 -35.13
N ALA A 8 -8.77 -2.82 -33.90
CA ALA A 8 -9.63 -2.46 -32.78
C ALA A 8 -9.30 -1.03 -32.32
N ALA A 9 -10.02 -0.06 -32.88
CA ALA A 9 -10.15 1.25 -32.26
C ALA A 9 -10.74 1.05 -30.86
N MET A 10 -9.95 1.28 -29.81
CA MET A 10 -10.47 1.31 -28.45
C MET A 10 -11.38 2.53 -28.32
N ASP A 11 -12.68 2.27 -28.27
CA ASP A 11 -13.74 3.26 -28.13
C ASP A 11 -13.62 4.02 -26.80
N LEU A 12 -13.34 5.33 -26.90
CA LEU A 12 -13.20 6.27 -25.78
C LEU A 12 -14.48 6.35 -24.92
N SER A 13 -15.64 5.94 -25.45
CA SER A 13 -16.91 5.89 -24.73
C SER A 13 -16.96 4.75 -23.69
N THR A 14 -16.29 3.63 -23.96
CA THR A 14 -16.26 2.48 -23.05
C THR A 14 -15.43 2.77 -21.79
N THR A 15 -14.32 3.51 -21.92
CA THR A 15 -13.47 3.91 -20.78
C THR A 15 -14.17 4.92 -19.88
N LEU A 16 -14.87 5.89 -20.47
CA LEU A 16 -15.69 6.85 -19.73
C LEU A 16 -16.84 6.14 -19.00
N SER A 17 -17.54 5.21 -19.65
CA SER A 17 -18.63 4.44 -19.03
C SER A 17 -18.15 3.59 -17.84
N SER A 18 -16.98 2.96 -17.92
CA SER A 18 -16.39 2.22 -16.79
C SER A 18 -15.98 3.14 -15.63
N ALA A 19 -15.42 4.32 -15.93
CA ALA A 19 -15.09 5.33 -14.91
C ALA A 19 -16.34 5.92 -14.25
N TYR A 20 -17.41 6.16 -15.02
CA TYR A 20 -18.71 6.61 -14.50
C TYR A 20 -19.38 5.53 -13.63
N ARG A 21 -19.31 4.24 -14.02
CA ARG A 21 -19.82 3.13 -13.19
C ARG A 21 -18.99 2.91 -11.92
N TYR A 22 -17.67 3.12 -11.95
CA TYR A 22 -16.80 3.11 -10.77
C TYR A 22 -17.16 4.27 -9.81
N ASN A 23 -17.36 5.48 -10.34
CA ASN A 23 -17.77 6.65 -9.57
C ASN A 23 -19.20 6.50 -9.00
N GLN A 24 -20.13 5.87 -9.74
CA GLN A 24 -21.46 5.54 -9.24
C GLN A 24 -21.42 4.55 -8.07
N ASN A 25 -20.65 3.46 -8.20
CA ASN A 25 -20.48 2.47 -7.12
C ASN A 25 -19.86 3.11 -5.86
N MET A 26 -18.92 4.04 -6.04
CA MET A 26 -18.31 4.75 -4.91
C MET A 26 -19.31 5.66 -4.19
N MET A 27 -20.19 6.35 -4.92
CA MET A 27 -21.29 7.16 -4.36
C MET A 27 -22.35 6.29 -3.65
N GLU A 28 -22.66 5.11 -4.18
CA GLU A 28 -23.59 4.15 -3.56
C GLU A 28 -23.08 3.61 -2.21
N TYR A 29 -21.76 3.44 -2.05
CA TYR A 29 -21.13 3.03 -0.78
C TYR A 29 -21.27 4.06 0.34
N TYR A 30 -21.40 5.37 0.02
CA TYR A 30 -21.61 6.44 1.00
C TYR A 30 -23.07 6.63 1.41
N THR A 31 -24.01 6.24 0.56
CA THR A 31 -25.45 6.45 0.78
C THR A 31 -26.04 5.52 1.85
N CYS A 32 -25.53 4.29 1.98
CA CYS A 32 -26.18 3.30 2.86
C CYS A 32 -25.73 3.34 4.34
N HIS A 33 -24.61 4.00 4.67
CA HIS A 33 -24.01 4.01 6.03
C HIS A 33 -23.45 5.38 6.45
N GLY A 34 -23.70 6.44 5.68
CA GLY A 34 -23.17 7.78 5.90
C GLY A 34 -24.06 8.63 6.82
N GLY A 35 -23.44 9.41 7.70
CA GLY A 35 -24.08 10.51 8.41
C GLY A 35 -23.90 11.83 7.65
N VAL A 36 -24.77 12.80 7.93
CA VAL A 36 -24.64 14.18 7.43
C VAL A 36 -24.22 15.08 8.60
N ASN A 37 -23.14 15.84 8.42
CA ASN A 37 -22.68 16.77 9.44
C ASN A 37 -23.51 18.07 9.41
N GLN A 38 -23.28 18.97 10.38
CA GLN A 38 -23.99 20.25 10.48
C GLN A 38 -23.76 21.21 9.29
N LEU A 39 -22.72 20.97 8.49
CA LEU A 39 -22.41 21.73 7.27
C LEU A 39 -23.04 21.09 6.02
N GLY A 40 -23.84 20.04 6.18
CA GLY A 40 -24.49 19.33 5.07
C GLY A 40 -23.53 18.45 4.27
N GLY A 41 -22.38 18.06 4.83
CA GLY A 41 -21.41 17.16 4.21
C GLY A 41 -21.58 15.72 4.68
N VAL A 42 -21.43 14.78 3.74
CA VAL A 42 -21.55 13.34 3.99
C VAL A 42 -20.25 12.79 4.59
N PHE A 43 -20.37 11.95 5.63
CA PHE A 43 -19.23 11.31 6.27
C PHE A 43 -19.58 9.90 6.76
N VAL A 44 -18.57 9.06 6.99
CA VAL A 44 -18.76 7.72 7.56
C VAL A 44 -18.00 7.63 8.88
N ASN A 45 -18.70 7.30 9.97
CA ASN A 45 -18.08 7.15 11.28
C ASN A 45 -16.97 6.09 11.28
N GLY A 46 -15.84 6.41 11.91
CA GLY A 46 -14.69 5.50 12.03
C GLY A 46 -13.87 5.32 10.75
N ARG A 47 -14.24 5.97 9.64
CA ARG A 47 -13.49 5.89 8.38
C ARG A 47 -12.79 7.22 8.06
N PRO A 48 -11.59 7.16 7.45
CA PRO A 48 -10.92 8.38 6.99
C PRO A 48 -11.74 9.04 5.87
N LEU A 49 -11.66 10.37 5.81
CA LEU A 49 -12.24 11.17 4.71
C LEU A 49 -11.63 10.71 3.36
N PRO A 50 -12.39 10.69 2.25
CA PRO A 50 -11.88 10.22 0.97
C PRO A 50 -10.64 11.00 0.52
N ASP A 51 -9.68 10.31 -0.09
CA ASP A 51 -8.40 10.91 -0.50
C ASP A 51 -8.58 12.12 -1.43
N VAL A 52 -9.57 12.08 -2.32
CA VAL A 52 -9.92 13.20 -3.21
C VAL A 52 -10.27 14.47 -2.41
N VAL A 53 -11.04 14.33 -1.33
CA VAL A 53 -11.41 15.49 -0.48
C VAL A 53 -10.23 15.94 0.36
N ARG A 54 -9.41 15.01 0.85
CA ARG A 54 -8.18 15.32 1.61
C ARG A 54 -7.17 16.08 0.75
N GLN A 55 -6.99 15.67 -0.50
CA GLN A 55 -6.17 16.37 -1.49
C GLN A 55 -6.74 17.77 -1.75
N ARG A 56 -8.05 17.88 -1.97
CA ARG A 56 -8.70 19.18 -2.23
C ARG A 56 -8.54 20.18 -1.08
N ILE A 57 -8.53 19.71 0.18
CA ILE A 57 -8.25 20.54 1.36
C ILE A 57 -6.84 21.16 1.27
N VAL A 58 -5.84 20.37 0.89
CA VAL A 58 -4.45 20.84 0.76
C VAL A 58 -4.30 21.81 -0.42
N GLU A 59 -4.91 21.51 -1.56
CA GLU A 59 -4.89 22.39 -2.75
C GLU A 59 -5.45 23.78 -2.45
N LEU A 60 -6.59 23.86 -1.76
CA LEU A 60 -7.20 25.13 -1.40
C LEU A 60 -6.34 25.91 -0.39
N ALA A 61 -5.72 25.23 0.56
CA ALA A 61 -4.80 25.87 1.51
C ALA A 61 -3.56 26.44 0.80
N HIS A 62 -2.98 25.71 -0.15
CA HIS A 62 -1.88 26.19 -0.99
C HIS A 62 -2.28 27.37 -1.89
N SER A 63 -3.55 27.43 -2.28
CA SER A 63 -4.11 28.57 -3.03
C SER A 63 -4.39 29.79 -2.13
N GLY A 64 -4.02 29.75 -0.85
CA GLY A 64 -4.21 30.85 0.10
C GLY A 64 -5.61 30.95 0.70
N VAL A 65 -6.48 29.94 0.50
CA VAL A 65 -7.83 29.94 1.04
C VAL A 65 -7.78 29.68 2.55
N ARG A 66 -8.54 30.46 3.33
CA ARG A 66 -8.56 30.33 4.79
C ARG A 66 -9.20 28.98 5.20
N PRO A 67 -8.69 28.29 6.23
CA PRO A 67 -9.24 27.00 6.66
C PRO A 67 -10.74 27.00 6.98
N CYS A 68 -11.28 28.13 7.45
CA CYS A 68 -12.71 28.30 7.69
C CYS A 68 -13.54 28.31 6.40
N ASP A 69 -13.02 28.89 5.32
CA ASP A 69 -13.66 28.88 4.01
C ASP A 69 -13.58 27.50 3.34
N ILE A 70 -12.44 26.82 3.49
CA ILE A 70 -12.29 25.42 3.05
C ILE A 70 -13.33 24.52 3.72
N SER A 71 -13.51 24.67 5.03
CA SER A 71 -14.50 23.91 5.82
C SER A 71 -15.92 24.10 5.27
N ARG A 72 -16.31 25.34 4.95
CA ARG A 72 -17.62 25.64 4.38
C ARG A 72 -17.79 25.12 2.95
N GLN A 73 -16.79 25.33 2.09
CA GLN A 73 -16.85 24.94 0.68
C GLN A 73 -16.92 23.42 0.51
N LEU A 74 -16.10 22.69 1.26
CA LEU A 74 -16.04 21.22 1.18
C LEU A 74 -17.02 20.54 2.13
N ARG A 75 -17.76 21.32 2.93
CA ARG A 75 -18.71 20.82 3.95
C ARG A 75 -18.06 19.83 4.91
N VAL A 76 -16.80 20.07 5.28
CA VAL A 76 -16.02 19.24 6.22
C VAL A 76 -15.85 20.04 7.51
N SER A 77 -15.90 19.37 8.68
CA SER A 77 -15.74 20.06 9.97
C SER A 77 -14.38 20.77 10.07
N HIS A 78 -14.37 21.96 10.70
CA HIS A 78 -13.15 22.75 10.86
C HIS A 78 -12.01 21.97 11.55
N GLY A 79 -12.33 21.18 12.58
CA GLY A 79 -11.36 20.34 13.27
C GLY A 79 -10.75 19.25 12.37
N CYS A 80 -11.49 18.72 11.39
CA CYS A 80 -10.96 17.77 10.42
C CYS A 80 -10.01 18.46 9.43
N VAL A 81 -10.40 19.63 8.91
CA VAL A 81 -9.55 20.47 8.04
C VAL A 81 -8.22 20.79 8.73
N SER A 82 -8.28 21.29 9.98
CA SER A 82 -7.09 21.60 10.76
C SER A 82 -6.19 20.38 10.94
N LYS A 83 -6.75 19.22 11.29
CA LYS A 83 -5.99 17.98 11.52
C LYS A 83 -5.28 17.48 10.26
N ILE A 84 -5.92 17.63 9.10
CA ILE A 84 -5.32 17.26 7.81
C ILE A 84 -4.17 18.21 7.47
N LEU A 85 -4.38 19.52 7.61
CA LEU A 85 -3.35 20.52 7.29
C LEU A 85 -2.14 20.41 8.22
N SER A 86 -2.34 20.25 9.54
CA SER A 86 -1.25 20.05 10.49
C SER A 86 -0.38 18.83 10.11
N ARG A 87 -1.02 17.69 9.83
CA ARG A 87 -0.32 16.47 9.39
C ARG A 87 0.40 16.65 8.06
N TYR A 88 -0.18 17.42 7.15
CA TYR A 88 0.42 17.72 5.85
C TYR A 88 1.67 18.59 5.99
N TYR A 89 1.65 19.62 6.84
CA TYR A 89 2.82 20.46 7.08
C TYR A 89 3.95 19.71 7.82
N GLU A 90 3.61 18.71 8.65
CA GLU A 90 4.60 17.86 9.32
C GLU A 90 5.22 16.80 8.41
N THR A 91 4.43 16.16 7.54
CA THR A 91 4.84 14.93 6.83
C THR A 91 4.86 15.04 5.31
N GLY A 92 4.27 16.10 4.75
CA GLY A 92 4.04 16.26 3.31
C GLY A 92 2.99 15.32 2.72
N SER A 93 2.35 14.46 3.52
CA SER A 93 1.39 13.47 3.03
C SER A 93 -0.05 13.83 3.38
N PHE A 94 -0.90 13.89 2.37
CA PHE A 94 -2.35 14.02 2.56
C PHE A 94 -3.02 12.66 2.80
N LYS A 95 -2.33 11.52 2.65
CA LYS A 95 -2.95 10.19 2.83
C LYS A 95 -3.31 9.95 4.29
N ALA A 96 -4.43 9.25 4.53
CA ALA A 96 -4.76 8.80 5.88
C ALA A 96 -3.67 7.84 6.39
N GLY A 97 -3.36 7.93 7.69
CA GLY A 97 -2.48 6.94 8.32
C GLY A 97 -3.13 5.56 8.32
N VAL A 98 -2.33 4.51 8.48
CA VAL A 98 -2.85 3.13 8.64
C VAL A 98 -3.66 3.08 9.93
N ILE A 99 -4.99 3.01 9.80
CA ILE A 99 -5.92 2.80 10.92
C ILE A 99 -6.08 1.30 11.06
N GLY A 100 -5.54 0.74 12.15
CA GLY A 100 -5.66 -0.68 12.45
C GLY A 100 -4.34 -1.42 12.34
N GLY A 101 -4.04 -2.17 13.39
CA GLY A 101 -2.83 -2.95 13.55
C GLY A 101 -2.56 -3.09 15.04
N SER A 102 -2.72 -4.30 15.58
CA SER A 102 -2.09 -4.60 16.86
C SER A 102 -0.58 -4.58 16.63
N LYS A 103 0.16 -3.85 17.47
CA LYS A 103 1.59 -4.15 17.61
C LYS A 103 1.67 -5.65 17.95
N PRO A 104 2.46 -6.46 17.23
CA PRO A 104 2.55 -7.88 17.56
C PRO A 104 3.05 -8.01 18.99
N LYS A 105 2.17 -8.41 19.91
CA LYS A 105 2.45 -8.54 21.35
C LYS A 105 3.48 -9.65 21.66
N VAL A 106 3.72 -10.57 20.72
CA VAL A 106 4.45 -11.84 20.93
C VAL A 106 5.37 -12.15 19.74
N ALA A 107 6.06 -11.12 19.24
CA ALA A 107 7.14 -11.32 18.28
C ALA A 107 8.21 -10.28 18.58
N THR A 108 8.92 -10.49 19.68
CA THR A 108 10.16 -9.76 19.94
C THR A 108 11.08 -9.99 18.73
N PRO A 109 11.63 -8.92 18.12
CA PRO A 109 12.56 -9.02 16.99
C PRO A 109 13.60 -10.15 17.09
N PRO A 110 14.27 -10.39 18.24
CA PRO A 110 15.26 -11.47 18.36
C PRO A 110 14.70 -12.87 18.09
N VAL A 111 13.44 -13.15 18.46
CA VAL A 111 12.83 -14.47 18.25
C VAL A 111 12.56 -14.69 16.76
N VAL A 112 12.07 -13.66 16.07
CA VAL A 112 11.81 -13.73 14.62
C VAL A 112 13.10 -13.93 13.84
N ASP A 113 14.17 -13.22 14.23
CA ASP A 113 15.49 -13.34 13.60
C ASP A 113 16.11 -14.72 13.84
N ALA A 114 15.99 -15.27 15.06
CA ALA A 114 16.44 -16.62 15.36
C ALA A 114 15.71 -17.69 14.53
N ILE A 115 14.38 -17.59 14.42
CA ILE A 115 13.58 -18.48 13.55
C ILE A 115 14.06 -18.38 12.09
N ALA A 116 14.32 -17.17 11.60
CA ALA A 116 14.83 -16.95 10.25
C ALA A 116 16.21 -17.58 10.04
N ASN A 117 17.09 -17.48 11.03
CA ASN A 117 18.44 -18.06 10.99
C ASN A 117 18.39 -19.58 10.98
N TYR A 118 17.65 -20.22 11.89
CA TYR A 118 17.55 -21.68 11.92
C TYR A 118 16.97 -22.26 10.62
N LYS A 119 15.98 -21.59 10.02
CA LYS A 119 15.43 -22.02 8.73
C LYS A 119 16.36 -21.73 7.55
N ARG A 120 17.25 -20.75 7.66
CA ARG A 120 18.28 -20.49 6.65
C ARG A 120 19.35 -21.57 6.68
N ASP A 121 19.78 -21.95 7.87
CA ASP A 121 20.84 -22.94 8.07
C ASP A 121 20.34 -24.36 7.80
N ASN A 122 19.11 -24.67 8.21
CA ASN A 122 18.47 -25.95 7.93
C ASN A 122 17.00 -25.79 7.49
N PRO A 123 16.74 -25.73 6.17
CA PRO A 123 15.37 -25.57 5.63
C PRO A 123 14.40 -26.70 6.01
N THR A 124 14.90 -27.90 6.35
CA THR A 124 14.06 -29.05 6.72
C THR A 124 13.63 -29.03 8.19
N MET A 125 14.26 -28.20 9.03
CA MET A 125 14.00 -28.14 10.47
C MET A 125 12.52 -27.86 10.77
N PHE A 126 11.86 -28.69 11.55
CA PHE A 126 10.46 -28.55 11.90
C PHE A 126 10.22 -27.45 12.94
N ALA A 127 9.01 -26.90 12.96
CA ALA A 127 8.67 -25.79 13.86
C ALA A 127 8.74 -26.16 15.36
N TRP A 128 8.55 -27.44 15.71
CA TRP A 128 8.75 -27.91 17.08
C TRP A 128 10.25 -27.96 17.46
N GLU A 129 11.13 -28.35 16.52
CA GLU A 129 12.58 -28.33 16.73
C GLU A 129 13.10 -26.91 16.92
N ILE A 130 12.56 -25.96 16.14
CA ILE A 130 12.82 -24.53 16.29
C ILE A 130 12.38 -24.05 17.69
N ARG A 131 11.19 -24.47 18.15
CA ARG A 131 10.70 -24.12 19.49
C ARG A 131 11.65 -24.61 20.58
N ASP A 132 12.10 -25.85 20.48
CA ASP A 132 12.96 -26.46 21.49
C ASP A 132 14.36 -25.83 21.48
N ARG A 133 14.89 -25.44 20.31
CA ARG A 133 16.13 -24.63 20.21
C ARG A 133 16.00 -23.24 20.81
N LEU A 134 14.88 -22.54 20.59
CA LEU A 134 14.63 -21.22 21.18
C LEU A 134 14.66 -21.26 22.72
N LEU A 135 14.20 -22.37 23.32
CA LEU A 135 14.28 -22.60 24.75
C LEU A 135 15.71 -22.99 25.20
N ALA A 136 16.37 -23.88 24.45
CA ALA A 136 17.71 -24.35 24.78
C ALA A 136 18.78 -23.24 24.72
N GLU A 137 18.67 -22.31 23.77
CA GLU A 137 19.57 -21.16 23.62
C GLU A 137 19.17 -19.97 24.50
N GLY A 138 18.10 -20.10 25.30
CA GLY A 138 17.63 -19.06 26.22
C GLY A 138 17.06 -17.81 25.54
N ILE A 139 16.75 -17.89 24.24
CA ILE A 139 16.13 -16.81 23.46
C ILE A 139 14.68 -16.61 23.92
N CYS A 140 14.00 -17.70 24.25
CA CYS A 140 12.68 -17.74 24.85
C CYS A 140 12.71 -18.44 26.21
N SER A 141 11.81 -18.02 27.11
CA SER A 141 11.41 -18.71 28.33
C SER A 141 10.08 -19.45 28.10
N GLN A 142 9.71 -20.36 29.00
CA GLN A 142 8.49 -21.16 28.87
C GLN A 142 7.21 -20.32 28.68
N ASP A 143 7.17 -19.12 29.25
CA ASP A 143 6.00 -18.23 29.20
C ASP A 143 5.95 -17.34 27.93
N ASN A 144 7.07 -17.18 27.23
CA ASN A 144 7.18 -16.29 26.07
C ASN A 144 7.46 -17.02 24.75
N VAL A 145 7.70 -18.33 24.81
CA VAL A 145 7.98 -19.14 23.63
C VAL A 145 6.77 -19.16 22.69
N PRO A 146 6.94 -18.85 21.39
CA PRO A 146 5.83 -18.86 20.45
C PRO A 146 5.31 -20.29 20.23
N SER A 147 4.01 -20.41 20.01
CA SER A 147 3.42 -21.69 19.62
C SER A 147 3.92 -22.17 18.26
N VAL A 148 3.91 -23.49 18.04
CA VAL A 148 4.30 -24.11 16.75
C VAL A 148 3.59 -23.47 15.56
N SER A 149 2.29 -23.17 15.71
CA SER A 149 1.51 -22.48 14.68
C SER A 149 1.99 -21.04 14.43
N SER A 150 2.45 -20.34 15.46
CA SER A 150 3.01 -18.98 15.32
C SER A 150 4.37 -18.99 14.62
N ILE A 151 5.20 -19.99 14.92
CA ILE A 151 6.49 -20.21 14.24
C ILE A 151 6.26 -20.47 12.74
N ASN A 152 5.32 -21.36 12.39
CA ASN A 152 4.97 -21.65 10.99
C ASN A 152 4.46 -20.40 10.24
N ARG A 153 3.62 -19.57 10.87
CA ARG A 153 3.19 -18.29 10.29
C ARG A 153 4.37 -17.35 10.05
N GLY A 154 5.29 -17.25 11.01
CA GLY A 154 6.52 -16.47 10.87
C GLY A 154 7.36 -16.92 9.67
N ILE A 155 7.57 -18.23 9.52
CA ILE A 155 8.33 -18.82 8.40
C ILE A 155 7.68 -18.48 7.05
N GLN A 156 6.36 -18.58 6.94
CA GLN A 156 5.63 -18.22 5.71
C GLN A 156 5.78 -16.73 5.37
N VAL A 157 5.60 -15.84 6.34
CA VAL A 157 5.77 -14.39 6.16
C VAL A 157 7.21 -14.06 5.74
N LEU A 158 8.22 -14.69 6.35
CA LEU A 158 9.62 -14.52 5.98
C LEU A 158 9.90 -14.98 4.54
N SER A 159 9.32 -16.10 4.14
CA SER A 159 9.48 -16.67 2.79
C SER A 159 8.80 -15.80 1.71
N LEU A 160 7.62 -15.26 2.01
CA LEU A 160 6.92 -14.31 1.14
C LEU A 160 7.68 -12.99 1.00
N ASN A 161 8.18 -12.43 2.11
CA ASN A 161 9.00 -11.22 2.07
C ASN A 161 10.29 -11.41 1.27
N LYS A 162 10.95 -12.58 1.38
CA LYS A 162 12.10 -12.93 0.55
C LYS A 162 11.73 -12.96 -0.93
N ALA A 163 10.64 -13.62 -1.31
CA ALA A 163 10.18 -13.67 -2.70
C ALA A 163 9.83 -12.28 -3.26
N LEU A 164 9.29 -11.38 -2.45
CA LEU A 164 9.02 -9.99 -2.84
C LEU A 164 10.31 -9.18 -3.03
N ILE A 165 11.30 -9.35 -2.15
CA ILE A 165 12.61 -8.70 -2.28
C ILE A 165 13.37 -9.22 -3.50
N GLU A 166 13.29 -10.53 -3.77
CA GLU A 166 13.93 -11.16 -4.92
C GLU A 166 13.28 -10.73 -6.24
N LYS A 167 11.93 -10.63 -6.28
CA LYS A 167 11.21 -10.02 -7.41
C LYS A 167 11.58 -8.55 -7.62
N LYS A 168 11.87 -7.80 -6.55
CA LYS A 168 12.34 -6.41 -6.65
C LYS A 168 13.78 -6.31 -7.18
N LYS A 169 14.63 -7.33 -6.93
CA LYS A 169 15.97 -7.43 -7.52
C LYS A 169 15.98 -7.88 -8.99
N MET A 170 14.95 -8.60 -9.43
CA MET A 170 14.76 -9.01 -10.84
C MET A 170 14.00 -7.97 -11.68
N GLY A 171 13.69 -6.78 -11.13
CA GLY A 171 13.07 -5.67 -11.83
C GLY A 171 14.04 -4.86 -12.68
N ASP A 172 14.18 -5.28 -13.94
CA ASP A 172 14.53 -4.52 -15.15
C ASP A 172 15.96 -3.93 -15.29
N SER A 173 16.89 -4.76 -15.75
CA SER A 173 18.12 -4.33 -16.45
C SER A 173 18.12 -4.75 -17.93
N SER A 174 16.94 -5.05 -18.49
CA SER A 174 16.79 -5.54 -19.87
C SER A 174 16.49 -4.46 -20.91
N ASN A 175 16.35 -3.18 -20.53
CA ASN A 175 16.00 -2.11 -21.47
C ASN A 175 17.11 -1.07 -21.75
N LEU A 176 18.38 -1.36 -21.44
CA LEU A 176 19.52 -0.50 -21.82
C LEU A 176 20.45 -1.07 -22.91
N ARG A 177 19.95 -1.96 -23.77
CA ARG A 177 20.69 -2.44 -24.97
C ARG A 177 19.97 -2.26 -26.31
N THR A 178 18.97 -1.38 -26.38
CA THR A 178 18.24 -1.12 -27.65
C THR A 178 18.25 0.36 -28.06
N ILE A 179 19.15 1.19 -27.52
CA ILE A 179 19.39 2.56 -28.02
C ILE A 179 20.80 2.67 -28.65
N ASP A 180 21.28 1.58 -29.28
CA ASP A 180 22.45 1.62 -30.18
C ASP A 180 22.04 1.27 -31.64
N HIS A 181 20.78 1.49 -31.98
CA HIS A 181 20.26 1.30 -33.35
C HIS A 181 19.61 2.55 -33.96
N ILE A 182 19.75 3.72 -33.32
CA ILE A 182 19.24 5.01 -33.83
C ILE A 182 20.37 6.03 -34.09
N LEU A 183 21.64 5.67 -33.90
CA LEU A 183 22.75 6.46 -34.43
C LEU A 183 23.46 5.66 -35.51
N GLY A 184 22.91 5.73 -36.72
CA GLY A 184 23.52 5.23 -37.95
C GLY A 184 24.88 5.90 -38.20
N ARG A 185 25.94 5.30 -37.67
CA ARG A 185 27.30 5.52 -38.16
C ARG A 185 27.62 4.45 -39.18
N GLY A 186 27.43 4.80 -40.45
CA GLY A 186 28.07 4.12 -41.56
C GLY A 186 29.59 4.28 -41.44
N PHE A 187 30.26 3.21 -41.08
CA PHE A 187 31.66 2.99 -41.41
C PHE A 187 31.68 1.90 -42.49
N ASN A 188 31.78 2.32 -43.75
CA ASN A 188 32.34 1.48 -44.80
C ASN A 188 33.55 2.22 -45.36
N SER A 189 34.70 1.61 -45.13
CA SER A 189 35.94 1.86 -45.84
C SER A 189 35.82 1.36 -47.28
N THR A 190 36.64 1.97 -48.14
CA THR A 190 36.82 1.81 -49.61
C THR A 190 35.76 2.43 -50.49
#